data_AF-A0A7G6YX45-F1
#
_entry.id   AF-A0A7G6YX45-F1
#
_cell.length_a   1.000
_cell.length_b   1.000
_cell.length_c   1.000
_cell.angle_alpha   90.00
_cell.angle_beta   90.00
_cell.angle_gamma   90.00
#
_symmetry.space_group_name_H-M   'P 1'
#
loop_
_entity.id
_entity.type
_entity.pdbx_description
1 polymer ?
#
loop_
_entity_poly.entity_id
_entity_poly.type
_entity_poly.pdbx_seq_one_letter_code
_entity_poly.pdbx_strand_id
1 'polypeptide(L)'
;MTEAQRAMLWCLPVFPLMAVVVAVISTDAWLFPDVEQRAQLAAGWPVAGALWFRVVLGYVGALLCLGFSVAFGVLYAREIRFVRAVRRRAAAAARGAAAPGRPRLSAAHRASFAAVLDGDRIPRVMVVSPRGIGRSVMAAAYLRVLDGAVFMVEARGVSPQEGRVSPLVQREVVVVMGMDKAPVEMEQVPAKVMAAPVRAADLVVRIGCPDSFPVPRGTPVLDWDVPDPIGADLLAVLTIRDDLKGRVEQLAADLGLDRPSLALRDRTIPRQRASVAAGRATIAYPALADDVAEWFATAEARLLVEISDAPLTAATVNGRGPFAPALAMPWLASVGAAETALQAELRWRAVTGADQARAEESLALVVEWLEGAGVLRPLSPEQRDALCASGTAQRDHDHPFDQWPRGLAGEYPVFAEARFEEEDRRTWEVVPAAALRVYPDLATQWAGEVV
;
A
#
# COMPACT_ATOMS: atom_id res chain seq x y z
N MET A 1 -9.20 -0.52 0.08
CA MET A 1 -10.32 0.06 -0.71
C MET A 1 -10.67 -0.94 -1.79
N THR A 2 -11.93 -1.39 -1.84
CA THR A 2 -12.41 -2.22 -2.96
C THR A 2 -12.41 -1.39 -4.25
N GLU A 3 -12.43 -2.02 -5.43
CA GLU A 3 -12.60 -1.31 -6.70
C GLU A 3 -13.87 -0.46 -6.73
N ALA A 4 -14.97 -0.96 -6.14
CA ALA A 4 -16.20 -0.19 -5.99
C ALA A 4 -16.00 1.08 -5.13
N GLN A 5 -15.21 1.01 -4.05
CA GLN A 5 -14.89 2.19 -3.23
C GLN A 5 -13.94 3.16 -3.94
N ARG A 6 -13.01 2.67 -4.77
CA ARG A 6 -12.18 3.51 -5.65
C ARG A 6 -13.05 4.22 -6.67
N ALA A 7 -13.91 3.49 -7.40
CA ALA A 7 -14.83 4.05 -8.37
C ALA A 7 -15.75 5.12 -7.73
N MET A 8 -16.23 4.89 -6.51
CA MET A 8 -17.09 5.83 -5.78
C MET A 8 -16.36 7.12 -5.36
N LEU A 9 -15.06 7.04 -5.04
CA LEU A 9 -14.21 8.21 -4.78
C LEU A 9 -13.92 9.02 -6.06
N TRP A 10 -13.81 8.35 -7.20
CA TRP A 10 -13.71 9.01 -8.51
C TRP A 10 -15.00 9.74 -8.89
N CYS A 11 -16.17 9.22 -8.52
CA CYS A 11 -17.45 9.85 -8.86
C CYS A 11 -17.77 11.13 -8.07
N LEU A 12 -17.26 11.26 -6.84
CA LEU A 12 -17.52 12.40 -5.95
C LEU A 12 -17.19 13.79 -6.53
N PRO A 13 -16.03 14.01 -7.19
CA PRO A 13 -15.74 15.25 -7.90
C PRO A 13 -16.35 15.33 -9.31
N VAL A 14 -16.72 14.19 -9.92
CA VAL A 14 -17.24 14.13 -11.30
C VAL A 14 -18.66 14.65 -11.40
N PHE A 15 -19.53 14.32 -10.44
CA PHE A 15 -20.93 14.79 -10.46
C PHE A 15 -21.13 16.31 -10.35
N PRO A 16 -20.45 17.07 -9.46
CA PRO A 16 -20.59 18.52 -9.42
C PRO A 16 -19.99 19.20 -10.66
N LEU A 17 -18.90 18.64 -11.20
CA LEU A 17 -18.30 19.12 -12.45
C LEU A 17 -19.24 18.90 -13.65
N MET A 18 -19.87 17.73 -13.75
CA MET A 18 -20.90 17.45 -14.75
C MET A 18 -22.12 18.36 -14.61
N ALA A 19 -22.53 18.69 -13.37
CA ALA A 19 -23.61 19.66 -13.13
C ALA A 19 -23.27 21.05 -13.67
N VAL A 20 -22.04 21.53 -13.46
CA VAL A 20 -21.56 22.80 -14.01
C VAL A 20 -21.51 22.76 -15.54
N VAL A 21 -20.98 21.68 -16.13
CA VAL A 21 -20.91 21.53 -17.59
C VAL A 21 -22.29 21.51 -18.23
N VAL A 22 -23.23 20.75 -17.67
CA VAL A 22 -24.62 20.69 -18.17
C VAL A 22 -25.30 22.05 -18.03
N ALA A 23 -25.08 22.76 -16.93
CA ALA A 23 -25.62 24.11 -16.74
C ALA A 23 -25.01 25.12 -17.74
N VAL A 24 -23.69 25.08 -17.96
CA VAL A 24 -22.99 25.95 -18.91
C VAL A 24 -23.44 25.68 -20.34
N ILE A 25 -23.46 24.43 -20.80
CA ILE A 25 -23.93 24.05 -22.15
C ILE A 25 -25.40 24.47 -22.35
N SER A 26 -26.24 24.29 -21.33
CA SER A 26 -27.65 24.68 -21.39
C SER A 26 -27.85 26.20 -21.41
N THR A 27 -26.91 26.97 -20.85
CA THR A 27 -26.96 28.44 -20.75
C THR A 27 -26.34 29.11 -21.97
N ASP A 28 -25.21 28.59 -22.46
CA ASP A 28 -24.46 29.09 -23.61
C ASP A 28 -25.29 29.01 -24.90
N ALA A 29 -26.02 27.90 -25.08
CA ALA A 29 -26.99 27.72 -26.15
C ALA A 29 -28.13 28.77 -26.17
N TRP A 30 -28.29 29.56 -25.12
CA TRP A 30 -29.35 30.56 -24.98
C TRP A 30 -28.84 32.01 -24.98
N LEU A 31 -27.70 32.27 -24.33
CA LEU A 31 -27.10 33.61 -24.27
C LEU A 31 -26.35 33.98 -25.56
N PHE A 32 -25.76 33.00 -26.25
CA PHE A 32 -24.98 33.20 -27.46
C PHE A 32 -25.38 32.23 -28.57
N PRO A 33 -26.63 32.28 -29.08
CA PRO A 33 -27.09 31.35 -30.09
C PRO A 33 -26.32 31.54 -31.40
N ASP A 34 -25.92 30.43 -32.02
CA ASP A 34 -25.28 30.44 -33.34
C ASP A 34 -26.25 30.86 -34.45
N VAL A 35 -25.75 31.00 -35.68
CA VAL A 35 -26.52 31.48 -36.83
C VAL A 35 -27.70 30.55 -37.16
N GLU A 36 -27.56 29.24 -36.94
CA GLU A 36 -28.57 28.22 -37.24
C GLU A 36 -29.65 28.16 -36.15
N GLN A 37 -29.26 28.31 -34.89
CA GLN A 37 -30.16 28.42 -33.73
C GLN A 37 -30.99 29.70 -33.77
N ARG A 38 -30.41 30.84 -34.20
CA ARG A 38 -31.17 32.09 -34.41
C ARG A 38 -32.24 31.93 -35.49
N ALA A 39 -31.95 31.20 -36.57
CA ALA A 39 -32.92 30.90 -37.62
C ALA A 39 -34.05 29.97 -37.11
N GLN A 40 -33.72 28.99 -36.26
CA GLN A 40 -34.69 28.08 -35.65
C GLN A 40 -35.60 28.76 -34.61
N LEU A 41 -35.07 29.70 -33.82
CA LEU A 41 -35.85 30.51 -32.87
C LEU A 41 -36.83 31.46 -33.56
N ALA A 42 -36.52 31.90 -34.79
CA ALA A 42 -37.41 32.70 -35.63
C ALA A 42 -38.55 31.89 -36.29
N ALA A 43 -38.48 30.54 -36.28
CA ALA A 43 -39.41 29.65 -36.98
C ALA A 43 -40.75 29.38 -36.24
N GLY A 44 -41.00 30.06 -35.12
CA GLY A 44 -42.27 30.01 -34.39
C GLY A 44 -42.31 29.05 -33.20
N TRP A 45 -43.42 29.12 -32.46
CA TRP A 45 -43.63 28.53 -31.12
C TRP A 45 -43.24 27.05 -30.91
N PRO A 46 -43.47 26.09 -31.85
CA PRO A 46 -43.16 24.69 -31.58
C PRO A 46 -41.64 24.39 -31.49
N VAL A 47 -40.80 25.14 -32.21
CA VAL A 47 -39.34 24.95 -32.18
C VAL A 47 -38.73 25.61 -30.93
N ALA A 48 -39.21 26.83 -30.60
CA ALA A 48 -38.82 27.53 -29.37
C ALA A 48 -39.21 26.74 -28.10
N GLY A 49 -40.38 26.08 -28.10
CA GLY A 49 -40.83 25.23 -26.99
C GLY A 49 -39.97 23.98 -26.78
N ALA A 50 -39.50 23.35 -27.87
CA ALA A 50 -38.61 22.18 -27.79
C ALA A 50 -37.21 22.54 -27.26
N LEU A 51 -36.68 23.72 -27.63
CA LEU A 51 -35.45 24.26 -27.04
C LEU A 51 -35.62 24.55 -25.54
N TRP A 52 -36.74 25.17 -25.16
CA TRP A 52 -37.06 25.42 -23.74
C TRP A 52 -37.10 24.14 -22.91
N PHE A 53 -37.72 23.09 -23.45
CA PHE A 53 -37.77 21.77 -22.80
C PHE A 53 -36.38 21.16 -22.59
N ARG A 54 -35.47 21.29 -23.58
CA ARG A 54 -34.09 20.80 -23.45
C ARG A 54 -33.29 21.53 -22.38
N VAL A 55 -33.43 22.85 -22.29
CA VAL A 55 -32.75 23.66 -21.26
C VAL A 55 -33.26 23.28 -19.87
N VAL A 56 -34.57 23.18 -19.68
CA VAL A 56 -35.17 22.76 -18.41
C VAL A 56 -34.70 21.36 -18.02
N LEU A 57 -34.64 20.43 -18.98
CA LEU A 57 -34.14 19.07 -18.73
C LEU A 57 -32.65 19.07 -18.32
N GLY A 58 -31.83 19.96 -18.92
CA GLY A 58 -30.44 20.17 -18.53
C GLY A 58 -30.31 20.66 -17.09
N TYR A 59 -31.08 21.69 -16.70
CA TYR A 59 -31.09 22.18 -15.31
C TYR A 59 -31.57 21.13 -14.31
N VAL A 60 -32.60 20.35 -14.64
CA VAL A 60 -33.05 19.22 -13.81
C VAL A 60 -31.95 18.17 -13.66
N GLY A 61 -31.24 17.83 -14.75
CA GLY A 61 -30.09 16.93 -14.72
C GLY A 61 -28.95 17.43 -13.83
N ALA A 62 -28.62 18.73 -13.89
CA ALA A 62 -27.61 19.35 -13.03
C ALA A 62 -28.01 19.31 -11.55
N LEU A 63 -29.30 19.58 -11.25
CA LEU A 63 -29.85 19.53 -9.90
C LEU A 63 -29.82 18.12 -9.30
N LEU A 64 -30.13 17.10 -10.12
CA LEU A 64 -30.00 15.69 -9.74
C LEU A 64 -28.53 15.32 -9.48
N CYS A 65 -27.59 15.74 -10.33
CA CYS A 65 -26.15 15.48 -10.12
C CYS A 65 -25.63 16.11 -8.82
N LEU A 66 -26.01 17.35 -8.52
CA LEU A 66 -25.71 17.99 -7.24
C LEU A 66 -26.34 17.24 -6.06
N GLY A 67 -27.61 16.84 -6.18
CA GLY A 67 -28.31 16.03 -5.19
C GLY A 67 -27.61 14.70 -4.90
N PHE A 68 -27.19 13.97 -5.93
CA PHE A 68 -26.40 12.75 -5.79
C PHE A 68 -25.04 13.02 -5.15
N SER A 69 -24.34 14.08 -5.55
CA SER A 69 -23.04 14.47 -4.96
C SER A 69 -23.16 14.70 -3.45
N VAL A 70 -24.18 15.45 -3.04
CA VAL A 70 -24.46 15.71 -1.62
C VAL A 70 -24.85 14.42 -0.90
N ALA A 71 -25.74 13.61 -1.47
CA ALA A 71 -26.14 12.34 -0.87
C ALA A 71 -24.96 11.38 -0.68
N PHE A 72 -24.12 11.19 -1.71
CA PHE A 72 -22.92 10.37 -1.64
C PHE A 72 -21.88 10.95 -0.68
N GLY A 73 -21.67 12.27 -0.69
CA GLY A 73 -20.78 12.94 0.25
C GLY A 73 -21.22 12.77 1.71
N VAL A 74 -22.54 12.87 1.98
CA VAL A 74 -23.12 12.61 3.30
C VAL A 74 -22.97 11.15 3.70
N LEU A 75 -23.24 10.19 2.81
CA LEU A 75 -23.05 8.76 3.07
C LEU A 75 -21.59 8.44 3.38
N TYR A 76 -20.66 8.96 2.58
CA TYR A 76 -19.22 8.78 2.75
C TYR A 76 -18.73 9.41 4.06
N ALA A 77 -19.14 10.65 4.36
CA ALA A 77 -18.80 11.31 5.62
C ALA A 77 -19.40 10.58 6.83
N ARG A 78 -20.62 10.04 6.70
CA ARG A 78 -21.26 9.22 7.74
C ARG A 78 -20.50 7.92 7.94
N GLU A 79 -20.05 7.26 6.88
CA GLU A 79 -19.26 6.03 6.95
C GLU A 79 -17.88 6.29 7.57
N ILE A 80 -17.17 7.35 7.17
CA ILE A 80 -15.90 7.75 7.81
C ILE A 80 -16.09 8.09 9.28
N ARG A 81 -17.10 8.92 9.61
CA ARG A 81 -17.39 9.28 11.01
C ARG A 81 -17.77 8.05 11.82
N PHE A 82 -18.55 7.14 11.23
CA PHE A 82 -18.89 5.86 11.82
C PHE A 82 -17.61 5.05 12.09
N VAL A 83 -16.77 4.79 11.08
CA VAL A 83 -15.50 4.05 11.25
C VAL A 83 -14.58 4.71 12.28
N ARG A 84 -14.46 6.05 12.28
CA ARG A 84 -13.64 6.78 13.27
C ARG A 84 -14.23 6.70 14.67
N ALA A 85 -15.53 6.90 14.83
CA ALA A 85 -16.21 6.78 16.13
C ALA A 85 -16.14 5.35 16.67
N VAL A 86 -16.28 4.39 15.77
CA VAL A 86 -16.15 2.96 16.03
C VAL A 86 -14.73 2.61 16.48
N ARG A 87 -13.68 3.08 15.77
CA ARG A 87 -12.27 2.92 16.20
C ARG A 87 -12.01 3.54 17.57
N ARG A 88 -12.56 4.73 17.84
CA ARG A 88 -12.41 5.39 19.15
C ARG A 88 -13.09 4.60 20.27
N ARG A 89 -14.29 4.05 20.02
CA ARG A 89 -15.01 3.20 20.97
C ARG A 89 -14.32 1.86 21.19
N ALA A 90 -13.83 1.21 20.13
CA ALA A 90 -13.02 -0.01 20.23
C ALA A 90 -11.73 0.24 21.02
N ALA A 91 -11.00 1.33 20.75
CA ALA A 91 -9.80 1.72 21.50
C ALA A 91 -10.10 2.13 22.96
N ALA A 92 -11.30 2.61 23.26
CA ALA A 92 -11.74 2.87 24.63
C ALA A 92 -12.12 1.57 25.36
N ALA A 93 -12.84 0.66 24.69
CA ALA A 93 -13.19 -0.66 25.22
C ALA A 93 -11.95 -1.53 25.48
N ALA A 94 -10.97 -1.50 24.57
CA ALA A 94 -9.68 -2.19 24.73
C ALA A 94 -8.85 -1.66 25.92
N ARG A 95 -9.05 -0.41 26.34
CA ARG A 95 -8.39 0.16 27.54
C ARG A 95 -9.08 -0.22 28.85
N GLY A 96 -10.37 -0.59 28.81
CA GLY A 96 -11.16 -0.97 29.99
C GLY A 96 -11.32 -2.48 30.19
N ALA A 97 -11.17 -3.28 29.13
CA ALA A 97 -11.19 -4.73 29.22
C ALA A 97 -9.83 -5.26 29.68
N ALA A 98 -9.79 -6.02 30.77
CA ALA A 98 -8.68 -6.94 31.00
C ALA A 98 -8.61 -7.86 29.78
N ALA A 99 -7.50 -7.81 29.03
CA ALA A 99 -7.32 -8.68 27.89
C ALA A 99 -7.57 -10.13 28.36
N PRO A 100 -8.47 -10.90 27.73
CA PRO A 100 -8.60 -12.31 28.05
C PRO A 100 -7.21 -12.93 27.98
N GLY A 101 -6.86 -13.75 28.98
CA GLY A 101 -5.52 -14.32 29.09
C GLY A 101 -5.11 -14.91 27.74
N ARG A 102 -4.09 -14.32 27.10
CA ARG A 102 -3.65 -14.74 25.77
C ARG A 102 -3.05 -16.13 25.93
N PRO A 103 -3.63 -17.18 25.31
CA PRO A 103 -3.12 -18.53 25.45
C PRO A 103 -1.69 -18.56 24.92
N ARG A 104 -0.76 -18.98 25.78
CA ARG A 104 0.65 -19.16 25.44
C ARG A 104 0.96 -20.62 25.22
N LEU A 105 1.91 -20.89 24.34
CA LEU A 105 2.49 -22.22 24.26
C LEU A 105 3.14 -22.57 25.61
N SER A 106 2.98 -23.82 26.05
CA SER A 106 3.72 -24.32 27.21
C SER A 106 5.22 -24.27 26.92
N ALA A 107 6.06 -24.22 27.96
CA ALA A 107 7.51 -24.23 27.78
C ALA A 107 7.98 -25.47 26.99
N ALA A 108 7.34 -26.62 27.23
CA ALA A 108 7.58 -27.85 26.47
C ALA A 108 7.20 -27.69 24.99
N HIS A 109 6.03 -27.12 24.68
CA HIS A 109 5.62 -26.90 23.29
C HIS A 109 6.51 -25.86 22.58
N ARG A 110 6.95 -24.79 23.26
CA ARG A 110 7.91 -23.85 22.69
C ARG A 110 9.23 -24.52 22.35
N ALA A 111 9.77 -25.34 23.26
CA ALA A 111 10.99 -26.10 23.01
C ALA A 111 10.83 -27.09 21.84
N SER A 112 9.70 -27.81 21.78
CA SER A 112 9.38 -28.68 20.65
C SER A 112 9.29 -27.92 19.33
N PHE A 113 8.68 -26.72 19.32
CA PHE A 113 8.54 -25.92 18.11
C PHE A 113 9.87 -25.29 17.67
N ALA A 114 10.68 -24.78 18.60
CA ALA A 114 12.02 -24.30 18.32
C ALA A 114 12.89 -25.39 17.66
N ALA A 115 12.81 -26.63 18.15
CA ALA A 115 13.50 -27.75 17.53
C ALA A 115 13.01 -28.07 16.10
N VAL A 116 11.75 -27.76 15.77
CA VAL A 116 11.22 -27.91 14.40
C VAL A 116 11.70 -26.78 13.49
N LEU A 117 11.83 -25.57 14.03
CA LEU A 117 12.38 -24.40 13.35
C LEU A 117 13.87 -24.53 13.01
N ASP A 118 14.63 -25.24 13.85
CA ASP A 118 16.06 -25.50 13.63
C ASP A 118 16.34 -26.56 12.53
N GLY A 119 15.30 -27.15 11.93
CA GLY A 119 15.43 -28.17 10.88
C GLY A 119 15.37 -27.62 9.45
N ASP A 120 15.83 -28.43 8.49
CA ASP A 120 15.85 -28.09 7.04
C ASP A 120 14.46 -27.96 6.36
N ARG A 121 13.36 -27.97 7.10
CA ARG A 121 11.99 -27.95 6.54
C ARG A 121 11.15 -26.78 7.06
N ILE A 122 10.36 -26.18 6.16
CA ILE A 122 9.41 -25.11 6.49
C ILE A 122 8.28 -25.68 7.38
N PRO A 123 8.11 -25.20 8.63
CA PRO A 123 7.08 -25.72 9.53
C PRO A 123 5.66 -25.36 9.06
N ARG A 124 4.72 -26.28 9.27
CA ARG A 124 3.32 -26.15 8.82
C ARG A 124 2.41 -25.76 9.97
N VAL A 125 1.81 -24.57 9.88
CA VAL A 125 0.83 -24.07 10.85
C VAL A 125 -0.57 -24.17 10.25
N MET A 126 -1.43 -25.00 10.85
CA MET A 126 -2.81 -25.15 10.41
C MET A 126 -3.76 -24.43 11.36
N VAL A 127 -4.50 -23.45 10.83
CA VAL A 127 -5.51 -22.69 11.57
C VAL A 127 -6.89 -23.16 11.17
N VAL A 128 -7.70 -23.60 12.13
CA VAL A 128 -9.01 -24.21 11.88
C VAL A 128 -10.11 -23.43 12.62
N SER A 129 -11.21 -23.17 11.94
CA SER A 129 -12.44 -22.65 12.56
C SER A 129 -13.65 -23.44 12.04
N PRO A 130 -14.84 -23.33 12.65
CA PRO A 130 -16.01 -24.06 12.18
C PRO A 130 -16.31 -23.91 10.69
N ARG A 131 -16.40 -22.67 10.21
CA ARG A 131 -16.79 -22.34 8.82
C ARG A 131 -15.61 -22.21 7.84
N GLY A 132 -14.39 -21.99 8.34
CA GLY A 132 -13.21 -21.83 7.48
C GLY A 132 -13.12 -20.51 6.72
N ILE A 133 -13.94 -19.49 7.05
CA ILE A 133 -14.04 -18.22 6.29
C ILE A 133 -13.93 -16.93 7.10
N GLY A 134 -13.90 -17.03 8.43
CA GLY A 134 -13.82 -15.86 9.31
C GLY A 134 -12.55 -15.90 10.12
N ARG A 135 -12.69 -16.40 11.36
CA ARG A 135 -11.62 -16.53 12.35
C ARG A 135 -10.32 -17.13 11.82
N SER A 136 -10.39 -18.32 11.20
CA SER A 136 -9.19 -19.02 10.72
C SER A 136 -8.53 -18.29 9.55
N VAL A 137 -9.31 -17.64 8.69
CA VAL A 137 -8.78 -16.84 7.58
C VAL A 137 -8.09 -15.58 8.10
N MET A 138 -8.69 -14.87 9.05
CA MET A 138 -8.09 -13.69 9.69
C MET A 138 -6.78 -14.05 10.39
N ALA A 139 -6.79 -15.08 11.24
CA ALA A 139 -5.59 -15.51 11.96
C ALA A 139 -4.49 -16.00 11.00
N ALA A 140 -4.85 -16.77 9.97
CA ALA A 140 -3.89 -17.21 8.96
C ALA A 140 -3.29 -16.04 8.17
N ALA A 141 -4.10 -15.05 7.78
CA ALA A 141 -3.62 -13.86 7.09
C ALA A 141 -2.65 -13.05 7.96
N TYR A 142 -2.93 -12.91 9.26
CA TYR A 142 -2.00 -12.25 10.17
C TYR A 142 -0.70 -13.03 10.38
N LEU A 143 -0.76 -14.35 10.55
CA LEU A 143 0.45 -15.17 10.66
C LEU A 143 1.33 -15.04 9.41
N ARG A 144 0.74 -15.13 8.20
CA ARG A 144 1.48 -14.94 6.94
C ARG A 144 2.13 -13.57 6.82
N VAL A 145 1.51 -12.54 7.40
CA VAL A 145 2.06 -11.17 7.40
C VAL A 145 3.28 -11.04 8.33
N LEU A 146 3.32 -11.78 9.44
CA LEU A 146 4.47 -11.78 10.37
C LEU A 146 5.62 -12.67 9.92
N ASP A 147 5.30 -13.71 9.16
CA ASP A 147 6.16 -14.85 8.91
C ASP A 147 7.32 -14.58 7.94
N GLY A 148 7.19 -13.66 6.98
CA GLY A 148 8.27 -13.40 6.01
C GLY A 148 8.70 -14.62 5.17
N ALA A 149 7.87 -15.68 5.14
CA ALA A 149 8.08 -17.01 4.52
C ALA A 149 8.82 -18.07 5.35
N VAL A 150 8.86 -17.96 6.69
CA VAL A 150 9.42 -18.99 7.60
C VAL A 150 8.46 -20.17 7.83
N PHE A 151 7.15 -20.01 7.60
CA PHE A 151 6.09 -20.98 7.88
C PHE A 151 5.12 -21.16 6.71
N MET A 152 4.63 -22.39 6.54
CA MET A 152 3.49 -22.64 5.66
C MET A 152 2.20 -22.58 6.48
N VAL A 153 1.45 -21.49 6.33
CA VAL A 153 0.20 -21.26 7.06
C VAL A 153 -1.01 -21.62 6.20
N GLU A 154 -1.84 -22.55 6.68
CA GLU A 154 -3.07 -22.99 6.02
C GLU A 154 -4.30 -22.72 6.88
N ALA A 155 -5.36 -22.15 6.29
CA ALA A 155 -6.67 -22.02 6.91
C ALA A 155 -7.60 -23.16 6.48
N ARG A 156 -8.30 -23.79 7.43
CA ARG A 156 -9.27 -24.86 7.15
C ARG A 156 -10.59 -24.65 7.91
N GLY A 157 -11.65 -25.29 7.44
CA GLY A 157 -12.97 -25.35 8.07
C GLY A 157 -13.30 -26.75 8.60
N VAL A 158 -13.98 -26.87 9.74
CA VAL A 158 -14.52 -28.17 10.20
C VAL A 158 -15.68 -28.61 9.30
N SER A 159 -16.62 -27.69 9.09
CA SER A 159 -17.80 -27.85 8.26
C SER A 159 -17.95 -26.60 7.38
N PRO A 160 -17.06 -26.43 6.39
CA PRO A 160 -17.15 -25.28 5.47
C PRO A 160 -18.43 -25.36 4.63
N GLN A 161 -18.94 -24.19 4.21
CA GLN A 161 -20.01 -24.15 3.22
C GLN A 161 -19.51 -24.72 1.89
N GLU A 162 -20.36 -25.49 1.22
CA GLU A 162 -20.06 -26.01 -0.10
C GLU A 162 -20.10 -24.89 -1.16
N GLY A 163 -19.13 -24.89 -2.07
CA GLY A 163 -19.05 -23.91 -3.16
C GLY A 163 -18.33 -22.60 -2.81
N ARG A 164 -18.35 -21.66 -3.75
CA ARG A 164 -17.75 -20.32 -3.56
C ARG A 164 -18.59 -19.53 -2.56
N VAL A 165 -17.94 -18.94 -1.57
CA VAL A 165 -18.61 -18.08 -0.61
C VAL A 165 -18.77 -16.69 -1.22
N SER A 166 -20.00 -16.17 -1.20
CA SER A 166 -20.29 -14.82 -1.71
C SER A 166 -19.45 -13.78 -0.96
N PRO A 167 -18.83 -12.81 -1.65
CA PRO A 167 -18.09 -11.71 -1.01
C PRO A 167 -18.91 -10.93 0.02
N LEU A 168 -20.24 -10.93 -0.09
CA LEU A 168 -21.14 -10.31 0.89
C LEU A 168 -21.09 -11.00 2.26
N VAL A 169 -20.87 -12.31 2.31
CA VAL A 169 -20.84 -13.10 3.57
C VAL A 169 -19.59 -12.77 4.39
N GLN A 170 -18.50 -12.36 3.74
CA GLN A 170 -17.23 -12.06 4.40
C GLN A 170 -16.88 -10.57 4.34
N ARG A 171 -17.83 -9.69 3.96
CA ARG A 171 -17.55 -8.29 3.68
C ARG A 171 -16.87 -7.59 4.86
N GLU A 172 -17.35 -7.82 6.07
CA GLU A 172 -16.83 -7.20 7.29
C GLU A 172 -15.41 -7.67 7.58
N VAL A 173 -15.14 -8.97 7.43
CA VAL A 173 -13.80 -9.56 7.56
C VAL A 173 -12.86 -8.90 6.56
N VAL A 174 -13.25 -8.80 5.31
CA VAL A 174 -12.42 -8.28 4.21
C VAL A 174 -12.14 -6.79 4.39
N VAL A 175 -13.15 -6.03 4.78
CA VAL A 175 -13.02 -4.61 5.10
C VAL A 175 -12.00 -4.43 6.23
N VAL A 176 -12.15 -5.19 7.31
CA VAL A 176 -11.32 -5.07 8.51
C VAL A 176 -9.88 -5.54 8.27
N MET A 177 -9.68 -6.66 7.58
CA MET A 177 -8.34 -7.15 7.20
C MET A 177 -7.66 -6.22 6.19
N GLY A 178 -8.44 -5.60 5.30
CA GLY A 178 -7.96 -4.56 4.38
C GLY A 178 -7.48 -3.30 5.11
N MET A 179 -8.07 -2.94 6.26
CA MET A 179 -7.58 -1.83 7.09
C MET A 179 -6.16 -2.10 7.61
N ASP A 180 -5.85 -3.37 7.88
CA ASP A 180 -4.55 -3.79 8.38
C ASP A 180 -3.58 -4.14 7.25
N LYS A 181 -3.98 -3.98 5.98
CA LYS A 181 -3.22 -4.41 4.79
C LYS A 181 -2.77 -5.87 4.86
N ALA A 182 -3.57 -6.72 5.52
CA ALA A 182 -3.37 -8.15 5.59
C ALA A 182 -4.22 -8.78 4.47
N PRO A 183 -3.60 -9.26 3.38
CA PRO A 183 -4.35 -9.77 2.24
C PRO A 183 -5.12 -11.03 2.62
N VAL A 184 -6.38 -11.06 2.20
CA VAL A 184 -7.27 -12.23 2.31
C VAL A 184 -7.78 -12.54 0.91
N GLU A 185 -7.73 -13.81 0.53
CA GLU A 185 -8.23 -14.26 -0.77
C GLU A 185 -9.75 -14.39 -0.73
N MET A 186 -10.42 -13.64 -1.61
CA MET A 186 -11.88 -13.49 -1.64
C MET A 186 -12.62 -14.65 -2.27
N GLU A 187 -11.96 -15.37 -3.18
CA GLU A 187 -12.59 -16.38 -4.05
C GLU A 187 -12.24 -17.81 -3.68
N GLN A 188 -11.46 -18.01 -2.61
CA GLN A 188 -11.08 -19.36 -2.20
C GLN A 188 -12.29 -20.14 -1.68
N VAL A 189 -12.47 -21.35 -2.22
CA VAL A 189 -13.41 -22.33 -1.66
C VAL A 189 -12.85 -22.78 -0.30
N PRO A 190 -13.60 -22.61 0.81
CA PRO A 190 -13.06 -22.88 2.13
C PRO A 190 -12.77 -24.37 2.27
N ALA A 191 -11.50 -24.71 2.47
CA ALA A 191 -11.10 -26.10 2.43
C ALA A 191 -11.41 -26.81 3.76
N LYS A 192 -12.02 -28.00 3.66
CA LYS A 192 -12.34 -28.82 4.83
C LYS A 192 -11.08 -29.35 5.51
N VAL A 193 -11.11 -29.44 6.84
CA VAL A 193 -10.08 -30.11 7.62
C VAL A 193 -10.12 -31.61 7.33
N MET A 194 -8.98 -32.15 6.93
CA MET A 194 -8.83 -33.56 6.55
C MET A 194 -7.68 -34.19 7.33
N ALA A 195 -7.78 -35.50 7.60
CA ALA A 195 -6.81 -36.20 8.45
C ALA A 195 -5.36 -36.14 7.91
N ALA A 196 -5.17 -36.14 6.59
CA ALA A 196 -3.83 -36.05 5.99
C ALA A 196 -3.16 -34.68 6.24
N PRO A 197 -3.80 -33.53 5.93
CA PRO A 197 -3.30 -32.22 6.35
C PRO A 197 -3.03 -32.09 7.85
N VAL A 198 -3.93 -32.61 8.70
CA VAL A 198 -3.75 -32.55 10.16
C VAL A 198 -2.50 -33.32 10.60
N ARG A 199 -2.23 -34.49 9.99
CA ARG A 199 -1.02 -35.28 10.27
C ARG A 199 0.27 -34.60 9.84
N ALA A 200 0.21 -33.74 8.83
CA ALA A 200 1.36 -33.02 8.34
C ALA A 200 1.58 -31.68 9.06
N ALA A 201 0.65 -31.23 9.91
CA ALA A 201 0.76 -29.98 10.63
C ALA A 201 1.74 -30.12 11.81
N ASP A 202 2.66 -29.16 11.92
CA ASP A 202 3.59 -29.03 13.05
C ASP A 202 2.94 -28.26 14.21
N LEU A 203 1.94 -27.44 13.92
CA LEU A 203 1.13 -26.73 14.91
C LEU A 203 -0.32 -26.65 14.42
N VAL A 204 -1.27 -26.94 15.32
CA VAL A 204 -2.70 -26.78 15.04
C VAL A 204 -3.30 -25.71 15.94
N VAL A 205 -3.87 -24.67 15.36
CA VAL A 205 -4.61 -23.61 16.07
C VAL A 205 -6.11 -23.79 15.79
N ARG A 206 -6.88 -24.16 16.80
CA ARG A 206 -8.35 -24.30 16.73
C ARG A 206 -8.99 -23.02 17.26
N ILE A 207 -9.89 -22.41 16.50
CA ILE A 207 -10.55 -21.15 16.88
C ILE A 207 -12.06 -21.37 16.97
N GLY A 208 -12.57 -21.45 18.19
CA GLY A 208 -13.98 -21.72 18.50
C GLY A 208 -14.49 -23.06 17.97
N CYS A 209 -13.61 -24.06 17.91
CA CYS A 209 -13.92 -25.45 17.58
C CYS A 209 -13.04 -26.44 18.38
N PRO A 210 -13.04 -26.36 19.73
CA PRO A 210 -12.28 -27.33 20.53
C PRO A 210 -12.80 -28.74 20.25
N ASP A 211 -11.88 -29.70 20.20
CA ASP A 211 -12.11 -31.15 20.08
C ASP A 211 -13.02 -31.61 18.93
N SER A 212 -13.15 -30.76 17.90
CA SER A 212 -14.05 -31.01 16.76
C SER A 212 -13.46 -31.99 15.72
N PHE A 213 -12.16 -32.29 15.79
CA PHE A 213 -11.48 -33.24 14.92
C PHE A 213 -10.25 -33.85 15.62
N PRO A 214 -9.84 -35.08 15.28
CA PRO A 214 -8.69 -35.73 15.91
C PRO A 214 -7.38 -35.10 15.44
N VAL A 215 -6.48 -34.85 16.39
CA VAL A 215 -5.09 -34.40 16.14
C VAL A 215 -4.13 -35.50 16.60
N PRO A 216 -3.04 -35.79 15.85
CA PRO A 216 -2.03 -36.76 16.26
C PRO A 216 -1.43 -36.46 17.63
N ARG A 217 -1.09 -37.53 18.37
CA ARG A 217 -0.35 -37.38 19.63
C ARG A 217 1.02 -36.77 19.35
N GLY A 218 1.38 -35.72 20.11
CA GLY A 218 2.66 -35.02 19.99
C GLY A 218 2.63 -33.75 19.13
N THR A 219 1.59 -33.55 18.31
CA THR A 219 1.40 -32.25 17.63
C THR A 219 0.88 -31.23 18.63
N PRO A 220 1.56 -30.09 18.86
CA PRO A 220 1.05 -29.04 19.73
C PRO A 220 -0.26 -28.47 19.19
N VAL A 221 -1.22 -28.27 20.10
CA VAL A 221 -2.54 -27.71 19.79
C VAL A 221 -2.79 -26.48 20.65
N LEU A 222 -3.29 -25.42 20.02
CA LEU A 222 -3.77 -24.21 20.69
C LEU A 222 -5.26 -24.03 20.45
N ASP A 223 -6.01 -23.84 21.54
CA ASP A 223 -7.43 -23.55 21.50
C ASP A 223 -7.68 -22.08 21.83
N TRP A 224 -8.25 -21.37 20.87
CA TRP A 224 -8.65 -19.99 21.00
C TRP A 224 -10.16 -19.90 21.04
N ASP A 225 -10.70 -19.44 22.18
CA ASP A 225 -12.09 -19.06 22.27
C ASP A 225 -12.25 -17.63 21.76
N VAL A 226 -12.77 -17.51 20.54
CA VAL A 226 -12.99 -16.24 19.84
C VAL A 226 -14.37 -16.27 19.18
N PRO A 227 -15.20 -15.22 19.35
CA PRO A 227 -16.51 -15.12 18.72
C PRO A 227 -16.45 -15.15 17.19
N ASP A 228 -17.53 -15.60 16.55
CA ASP A 228 -17.57 -15.68 15.09
C ASP A 228 -17.86 -14.29 14.46
N PRO A 229 -17.02 -13.79 13.55
CA PRO A 229 -17.22 -12.48 12.92
C PRO A 229 -18.31 -12.49 11.84
N ILE A 230 -18.67 -13.66 11.28
CA ILE A 230 -19.59 -13.70 10.13
C ILE A 230 -21.03 -13.46 10.59
N GLY A 231 -21.63 -12.38 10.06
CA GLY A 231 -22.97 -11.90 10.43
C GLY A 231 -22.99 -10.98 11.65
N ALA A 232 -21.83 -10.71 12.26
CA ALA A 232 -21.70 -9.73 13.33
C ALA A 232 -21.63 -8.31 12.76
N ASP A 233 -21.98 -7.31 13.58
CA ASP A 233 -21.80 -5.92 13.18
C ASP A 233 -20.30 -5.55 13.08
N LEU A 234 -20.00 -4.45 12.38
CA LEU A 234 -18.61 -4.03 12.14
C LEU A 234 -17.83 -3.77 13.44
N LEU A 235 -18.50 -3.32 14.51
CA LEU A 235 -17.86 -3.04 15.81
C LEU A 235 -17.40 -4.34 16.49
N ALA A 236 -18.25 -5.35 16.47
CA ALA A 236 -17.94 -6.68 16.97
C ALA A 236 -16.82 -7.32 16.14
N VAL A 237 -16.85 -7.22 14.82
CA VAL A 237 -15.79 -7.74 13.94
C VAL A 237 -14.44 -7.04 14.21
N LEU A 238 -14.43 -5.73 14.47
CA LEU A 238 -13.21 -5.02 14.86
C LEU A 238 -12.66 -5.48 16.22
N THR A 239 -13.53 -5.77 17.18
CA THR A 239 -13.13 -6.31 18.48
C THR A 239 -12.54 -7.73 18.33
N ILE A 240 -13.20 -8.58 17.56
CA ILE A 240 -12.73 -9.93 17.22
C ILE A 240 -11.38 -9.87 16.51
N ARG A 241 -11.23 -8.94 15.56
CA ARG A 241 -9.97 -8.67 14.88
C ARG A 241 -8.87 -8.31 15.87
N ASP A 242 -9.11 -7.38 16.78
CA ASP A 242 -8.10 -6.92 17.74
C ASP A 242 -7.70 -8.02 18.73
N ASP A 243 -8.63 -8.88 19.15
CA ASP A 243 -8.33 -10.07 19.95
C ASP A 243 -7.46 -11.08 19.17
N LEU A 244 -7.86 -11.41 17.93
CA LEU A 244 -7.08 -12.30 17.05
C LEU A 244 -5.68 -11.74 16.78
N LYS A 245 -5.56 -10.43 16.57
CA LYS A 245 -4.29 -9.74 16.36
C LYS A 245 -3.36 -9.98 17.55
N GLY A 246 -3.82 -9.67 18.77
CA GLY A 246 -3.02 -9.86 19.98
C GLY A 246 -2.63 -11.31 20.26
N ARG A 247 -3.50 -12.27 19.92
CA ARG A 247 -3.19 -13.71 20.02
C ARG A 247 -2.18 -14.17 19.00
N VAL A 248 -2.26 -13.68 17.77
CA VAL A 248 -1.29 -13.99 16.71
C VAL A 248 0.07 -13.39 17.02
N GLU A 249 0.14 -12.15 17.52
CA GLU A 249 1.40 -11.54 17.97
C GLU A 249 2.03 -12.34 19.12
N GLN A 250 1.22 -12.77 20.09
CA GLN A 250 1.70 -13.62 21.19
C GLN A 250 2.16 -15.01 20.69
N LEU A 251 1.45 -15.59 19.73
CA LEU A 251 1.85 -16.84 19.09
C LEU A 251 3.18 -16.66 18.37
N ALA A 252 3.31 -15.64 17.51
CA ALA A 252 4.56 -15.33 16.81
C ALA A 252 5.74 -15.17 17.76
N ALA A 253 5.56 -14.50 18.90
CA ALA A 253 6.58 -14.41 19.94
C ALA A 253 6.90 -15.78 20.57
N ASP A 254 5.89 -16.62 20.83
CA ASP A 254 6.10 -17.98 21.34
C ASP A 254 6.80 -18.90 20.30
N LEU A 255 6.61 -18.65 19.00
CA LEU A 255 7.31 -19.33 17.91
C LEU A 255 8.74 -18.78 17.69
N GLY A 256 9.15 -17.70 18.36
CA GLY A 256 10.50 -17.14 18.24
C GLY A 256 10.72 -16.25 17.01
N LEU A 257 9.67 -15.64 16.45
CA LEU A 257 9.83 -14.67 15.36
C LEU A 257 10.46 -13.36 15.86
N ASP A 258 11.49 -12.87 15.16
CA ASP A 258 12.28 -11.67 15.53
C ASP A 258 11.45 -10.37 15.64
N ARG A 259 10.29 -10.28 14.97
CA ARG A 259 9.40 -9.10 14.97
C ARG A 259 7.93 -9.50 15.04
N PRO A 260 7.38 -9.81 16.22
CA PRO A 260 6.01 -10.33 16.36
C PRO A 260 4.93 -9.25 16.26
N SER A 261 5.23 -8.04 15.80
CA SER A 261 4.29 -6.91 15.78
C SER A 261 3.51 -6.83 14.46
N LEU A 262 2.18 -6.81 14.55
CA LEU A 262 1.29 -6.58 13.40
C LEU A 262 1.01 -5.08 13.20
N ALA A 263 1.73 -4.18 13.87
CA ALA A 263 1.65 -2.76 13.61
C ALA A 263 2.27 -2.44 12.25
N LEU A 264 1.55 -1.69 11.41
CA LEU A 264 2.01 -1.28 10.08
C LEU A 264 3.44 -0.70 10.09
N ARG A 265 3.77 0.10 11.10
CA ARG A 265 5.10 0.68 11.28
C ARG A 265 6.23 -0.32 11.48
N ASP A 266 5.97 -1.56 11.92
CA ASP A 266 7.02 -2.54 12.28
C ASP A 266 7.20 -3.61 11.20
N ARG A 267 6.35 -3.60 10.16
CA ARG A 267 6.28 -4.66 9.15
C ARG A 267 7.18 -4.39 7.95
N THR A 268 7.63 -5.47 7.32
CA THR A 268 8.32 -5.42 6.02
C THR A 268 7.34 -5.02 4.92
N ILE A 269 7.74 -4.09 4.06
CA ILE A 269 6.91 -3.66 2.94
C ILE A 269 7.07 -4.67 1.80
N PRO A 270 5.97 -5.27 1.31
CA PRO A 270 6.05 -6.25 0.24
C PRO A 270 6.72 -5.67 -1.01
N ARG A 271 7.67 -6.43 -1.59
CA ARG A 271 8.42 -6.08 -2.81
C ARG A 271 9.21 -4.77 -2.73
N GLN A 272 9.40 -4.22 -1.54
CA GLN A 272 10.26 -3.07 -1.38
C GLN A 272 11.71 -3.51 -1.58
N ARG A 273 12.41 -2.89 -2.55
CA ARG A 273 13.84 -3.12 -2.75
C ARG A 273 14.62 -2.61 -1.53
N ALA A 274 15.72 -3.27 -1.24
CA ALA A 274 16.66 -2.89 -0.20
C ALA A 274 18.08 -3.09 -0.74
N SER A 275 19.00 -2.20 -0.36
CA SER A 275 20.43 -2.41 -0.55
C SER A 275 21.00 -3.13 0.67
N VAL A 276 21.92 -4.06 0.42
CA VAL A 276 22.66 -4.78 1.49
C VAL A 276 23.61 -3.86 2.25
N ALA A 277 23.94 -2.69 1.69
CA ALA A 277 24.83 -1.70 2.30
C ALA A 277 24.15 -0.82 3.36
N ALA A 278 22.82 -0.84 3.46
CA ALA A 278 22.08 0.01 4.39
C ALA A 278 22.45 -0.26 5.86
N GLY A 279 22.71 0.80 6.63
CA GLY A 279 23.14 0.70 8.02
C GLY A 279 24.56 0.16 8.22
N ARG A 280 25.39 0.10 7.17
CA ARG A 280 26.75 -0.50 7.20
C ARG A 280 27.84 0.45 6.72
N ALA A 281 27.64 1.76 6.89
CA ALA A 281 28.68 2.72 6.58
C ALA A 281 29.94 2.48 7.43
N THR A 282 31.11 2.62 6.82
CA THR A 282 32.42 2.51 7.50
C THR A 282 32.81 3.79 8.23
N ILE A 283 32.17 4.91 7.90
CA ILE A 283 32.36 6.20 8.56
C ILE A 283 31.33 6.37 9.69
N ALA A 284 31.63 7.25 10.65
CA ALA A 284 30.70 7.52 11.75
C ALA A 284 29.39 8.14 11.24
N TYR A 285 28.27 7.59 11.70
CA TYR A 285 26.96 8.19 11.53
C TYR A 285 26.86 9.53 12.29
N PRO A 286 26.09 10.50 11.79
CA PRO A 286 25.90 11.79 12.47
C PRO A 286 25.28 11.59 13.85
N ALA A 287 25.62 12.48 14.79
CA ALA A 287 25.02 12.48 16.12
C ALA A 287 23.58 13.03 16.03
N LEU A 288 22.61 12.13 16.01
CA LEU A 288 21.19 12.44 15.88
C LEU A 288 20.43 12.09 17.16
N ALA A 289 19.33 12.79 17.41
CA ALA A 289 18.37 12.38 18.43
C ALA A 289 17.70 11.06 18.03
N ASP A 290 17.28 10.25 19.01
CA ASP A 290 16.72 8.91 18.77
C ASP A 290 15.53 8.91 17.80
N ASP A 291 14.67 9.94 17.88
CA ASP A 291 13.49 10.08 17.02
C ASP A 291 13.82 10.45 15.57
N VAL A 292 15.02 10.96 15.31
CA VAL A 292 15.53 11.27 13.96
C VAL A 292 16.42 10.14 13.44
N ALA A 293 17.16 9.45 14.32
CA ALA A 293 18.07 8.37 13.95
C ALA A 293 17.35 7.21 13.24
N GLU A 294 16.14 6.85 13.69
CA GLU A 294 15.32 5.83 13.03
C GLU A 294 14.94 6.22 11.59
N TRP A 295 14.52 7.48 11.40
CA TRP A 295 14.15 7.98 10.08
C TRP A 295 15.36 8.21 9.17
N PHE A 296 16.50 8.60 9.72
CA PHE A 296 17.76 8.67 9.00
C PHE A 296 18.14 7.31 8.42
N ALA A 297 18.09 6.24 9.23
CA ALA A 297 18.37 4.89 8.74
C ALA A 297 17.38 4.45 7.64
N THR A 298 16.11 4.82 7.77
CA THR A 298 15.09 4.53 6.76
C THR A 298 15.38 5.29 5.46
N ALA A 299 15.68 6.58 5.54
CA ALA A 299 16.00 7.42 4.38
C ALA A 299 17.31 6.99 3.71
N GLU A 300 18.34 6.64 4.49
CA GLU A 300 19.60 6.05 4.01
C GLU A 300 19.33 4.79 3.19
N ALA A 301 18.49 3.88 3.71
CA ALA A 301 18.14 2.65 3.00
C ALA A 301 17.40 2.92 1.67
N ARG A 302 16.60 3.99 1.57
CA ARG A 302 15.94 4.37 0.29
C ARG A 302 16.93 4.95 -0.70
N LEU A 303 17.81 5.82 -0.26
CA LEU A 303 18.81 6.44 -1.13
C LEU A 303 19.87 5.43 -1.59
N LEU A 304 20.23 4.46 -0.75
CA LEU A 304 21.20 3.42 -1.12
C LEU A 304 20.71 2.46 -2.22
N VAL A 305 19.38 2.34 -2.43
CA VAL A 305 18.85 1.62 -3.60
C VAL A 305 19.17 2.38 -4.88
N GLU A 306 18.99 3.70 -4.88
CA GLU A 306 19.34 4.56 -6.03
C GLU A 306 20.85 4.57 -6.27
N ILE A 307 21.66 4.59 -5.21
CA ILE A 307 23.13 4.51 -5.30
C ILE A 307 23.57 3.13 -5.82
N SER A 308 22.90 2.04 -5.42
CA SER A 308 23.24 0.71 -5.94
C SER A 308 22.95 0.60 -7.43
N ASP A 309 21.87 1.21 -7.90
CA ASP A 309 21.45 1.17 -9.32
C ASP A 309 22.16 2.25 -10.18
N ALA A 310 22.98 3.12 -9.57
CA ALA A 310 23.60 4.26 -10.22
C ALA A 310 24.40 3.96 -11.51
N PRO A 311 25.21 2.89 -11.61
CA PRO A 311 25.89 2.53 -12.86
C PRO A 311 24.89 2.18 -13.97
N LEU A 312 23.87 1.37 -13.65
CA LEU A 312 22.85 0.95 -14.60
C LEU A 312 22.00 2.13 -15.06
N THR A 313 21.62 3.03 -14.15
CA THR A 313 20.87 4.25 -14.46
C THR A 313 21.65 5.12 -15.45
N ALA A 314 22.94 5.35 -15.19
CA ALA A 314 23.79 6.13 -16.10
C ALA A 314 23.97 5.45 -17.46
N ALA A 315 24.20 4.14 -17.49
CA ALA A 315 24.29 3.38 -18.75
C ALA A 315 22.98 3.46 -19.56
N THR A 316 21.84 3.37 -18.87
CA THR A 316 20.51 3.49 -19.49
C THR A 316 20.30 4.89 -20.09
N VAL A 317 20.59 5.95 -19.32
CA VAL A 317 20.42 7.34 -19.77
C VAL A 317 21.35 7.67 -20.95
N ASN A 318 22.62 7.30 -20.86
CA ASN A 318 23.60 7.51 -21.93
C ASN A 318 23.29 6.62 -23.16
N GLY A 319 22.61 5.50 -22.96
CA GLY A 319 22.23 4.52 -23.99
C GLY A 319 20.91 4.82 -24.71
N ARG A 320 20.24 5.96 -24.46
CA ARG A 320 18.95 6.34 -25.08
C ARG A 320 19.00 6.63 -26.59
N GLY A 321 20.10 6.32 -27.27
CA GLY A 321 20.28 6.54 -28.70
C GLY A 321 20.03 7.99 -29.11
N PRO A 322 19.03 8.30 -29.96
CA PRO A 322 18.75 9.67 -30.39
C PRO A 322 18.26 10.59 -29.26
N PHE A 323 17.81 10.05 -28.13
CA PHE A 323 17.36 10.80 -26.97
C PHE A 323 18.41 10.86 -25.85
N ALA A 324 19.63 10.39 -26.10
CA ALA A 324 20.72 10.50 -25.14
C ALA A 324 21.04 11.98 -24.84
N PRO A 325 21.43 12.30 -23.60
CA PRO A 325 21.80 13.66 -23.24
C PRO A 325 23.01 14.12 -24.05
N ALA A 326 23.07 15.43 -24.31
CA ALA A 326 24.17 16.05 -25.07
C ALA A 326 25.54 15.91 -24.39
N LEU A 327 25.54 15.68 -23.08
CA LEU A 327 26.72 15.45 -22.26
C LEU A 327 26.64 14.03 -21.70
N ALA A 328 27.77 13.32 -21.65
CA ALA A 328 27.83 12.02 -20.99
C ALA A 328 27.52 12.18 -19.50
N MET A 329 26.52 11.45 -19.01
CA MET A 329 26.12 11.47 -17.61
C MET A 329 27.05 10.57 -16.79
N PRO A 330 27.51 11.03 -15.60
CA PRO A 330 28.22 10.18 -14.66
C PRO A 330 27.25 9.16 -14.02
N TRP A 331 27.70 8.38 -13.03
CA TRP A 331 26.78 7.50 -12.29
C TRP A 331 25.73 8.34 -11.56
N LEU A 332 24.45 7.99 -11.74
CA LEU A 332 23.32 8.84 -11.32
C LEU A 332 22.50 8.17 -10.22
N ALA A 333 22.22 8.89 -9.14
CA ALA A 333 21.22 8.49 -8.15
C ALA A 333 20.16 9.59 -8.02
N SER A 334 18.87 9.22 -8.17
CA SER A 334 17.77 10.17 -8.06
C SER A 334 17.32 10.31 -6.60
N VAL A 335 17.64 11.44 -5.96
CA VAL A 335 17.13 11.73 -4.61
C VAL A 335 15.61 11.90 -4.65
N GLY A 336 15.05 12.42 -5.74
CA GLY A 336 13.60 12.51 -5.93
C GLY A 336 12.91 11.14 -5.99
N ALA A 337 13.52 10.15 -6.62
CA ALA A 337 13.03 8.78 -6.60
C ALA A 337 13.10 8.16 -5.20
N ALA A 338 14.21 8.37 -4.48
CA ALA A 338 14.36 7.95 -3.09
C ALA A 338 13.31 8.59 -2.16
N GLU A 339 13.01 9.88 -2.37
CA GLU A 339 11.96 10.61 -1.66
C GLU A 339 10.57 10.05 -1.96
N THR A 340 10.25 9.81 -3.23
CA THR A 340 9.01 9.14 -3.63
C THR A 340 8.87 7.78 -2.96
N ALA A 341 9.95 6.99 -2.92
CA ALA A 341 9.97 5.69 -2.27
C ALA A 341 9.78 5.81 -0.74
N LEU A 342 10.40 6.79 -0.11
CA LEU A 342 10.24 7.10 1.32
C LEU A 342 8.79 7.51 1.62
N GLN A 343 8.21 8.43 0.84
CA GLN A 343 6.81 8.84 0.99
C GLN A 343 5.84 7.65 0.79
N ALA A 344 6.11 6.77 -0.17
CA ALA A 344 5.33 5.55 -0.37
C ALA A 344 5.40 4.63 0.86
N GLU A 345 6.58 4.51 1.47
CA GLU A 345 6.80 3.78 2.72
C GLU A 345 6.05 4.43 3.90
N LEU A 346 6.14 5.75 4.09
CA LEU A 346 5.42 6.47 5.14
C LEU A 346 3.91 6.29 5.01
N ARG A 347 3.37 6.45 3.79
CA ARG A 347 1.95 6.15 3.48
C ARG A 347 1.61 4.69 3.72
N TRP A 348 2.54 3.78 3.44
CA TRP A 348 2.32 2.38 3.70
C TRP A 348 2.20 2.12 5.20
N ARG A 349 3.14 2.63 6.00
CA ARG A 349 3.22 2.53 7.46
C ARG A 349 2.15 3.37 8.19
N ALA A 350 1.42 4.21 7.46
CA ALA A 350 0.43 5.16 7.97
C ALA A 350 1.03 6.20 8.95
N VAL A 351 2.27 6.61 8.69
CA VAL A 351 2.96 7.68 9.40
C VAL A 351 2.40 9.02 8.93
N THR A 352 2.09 9.92 9.86
CA THR A 352 1.47 11.22 9.57
C THR A 352 1.92 12.28 10.57
N GLY A 353 1.79 13.56 10.23
CA GLY A 353 2.06 14.67 11.16
C GLY A 353 3.54 14.88 11.39
N ALA A 354 3.96 15.10 12.64
CA ALA A 354 5.34 15.44 12.97
C ALA A 354 6.36 14.35 12.54
N ASP A 355 6.01 13.07 12.68
CA ASP A 355 6.90 11.97 12.28
C ASP A 355 7.08 11.90 10.76
N GLN A 356 6.05 12.27 9.99
CA GLN A 356 6.17 12.36 8.54
C GLN A 356 7.13 13.50 8.15
N ALA A 357 7.00 14.67 8.78
CA ALA A 357 7.89 15.79 8.53
C ALA A 357 9.35 15.45 8.88
N ARG A 358 9.60 14.85 10.05
CA ARG A 358 10.93 14.38 10.44
C ARG A 358 11.51 13.37 9.46
N ALA A 359 10.70 12.46 8.95
CA ALA A 359 11.14 11.48 7.97
C ALA A 359 11.54 12.13 6.64
N GLU A 360 10.73 13.07 6.14
CA GLU A 360 11.01 13.83 4.92
C GLU A 360 12.30 14.67 5.08
N GLU A 361 12.49 15.32 6.24
CA GLU A 361 13.71 16.07 6.58
C GLU A 361 14.96 15.15 6.68
N SER A 362 14.79 13.91 7.15
CA SER A 362 15.90 12.97 7.32
C SER A 362 16.59 12.61 6.01
N LEU A 363 15.88 12.62 4.88
CA LEU A 363 16.51 12.38 3.58
C LEU A 363 17.50 13.49 3.21
N ALA A 364 17.18 14.75 3.50
CA ALA A 364 18.10 15.86 3.29
C ALA A 364 19.37 15.72 4.14
N LEU A 365 19.23 15.28 5.40
CA LEU A 365 20.38 15.00 6.27
C LEU A 365 21.28 13.89 5.74
N VAL A 366 20.70 12.82 5.18
CA VAL A 366 21.47 11.74 4.55
C VAL A 366 22.25 12.27 3.35
N VAL A 367 21.61 13.08 2.49
CA VAL A 367 22.26 13.67 1.32
C VAL A 367 23.42 14.58 1.74
N GLU A 368 23.21 15.48 2.70
CA GLU A 368 24.26 16.37 3.22
C GLU A 368 25.44 15.58 3.80
N TRP A 369 25.16 14.52 4.57
CA TRP A 369 26.20 13.67 5.14
C TRP A 369 27.00 12.91 4.08
N LEU A 370 26.33 12.35 3.07
CA LEU A 370 26.98 11.64 1.96
C LEU A 370 27.73 12.58 1.00
N GLU A 371 27.24 13.79 0.80
CA GLU A 371 27.95 14.86 0.10
C GLU A 371 29.24 15.24 0.85
N GLY A 372 29.16 15.44 2.17
CA GLY A 372 30.32 15.69 3.02
C GLY A 372 31.35 14.56 3.01
N ALA A 373 30.90 13.30 2.86
CA ALA A 373 31.78 12.14 2.68
C ALA A 373 32.34 12.00 1.25
N GLY A 374 31.88 12.84 0.31
CA GLY A 374 32.24 12.85 -1.09
C GLY A 374 31.62 11.70 -1.92
N VAL A 375 30.62 11.00 -1.36
CA VAL A 375 29.88 9.92 -2.04
C VAL A 375 28.95 10.50 -3.10
N LEU A 376 28.27 11.60 -2.77
CA LEU A 376 27.40 12.33 -3.67
C LEU A 376 28.03 13.66 -4.07
N ARG A 377 27.78 14.08 -5.32
CA ARG A 377 28.13 15.41 -5.82
C ARG A 377 26.98 16.01 -6.62
N PRO A 378 26.72 17.32 -6.52
CA PRO A 378 25.68 17.93 -7.32
C PRO A 378 26.10 17.94 -8.79
N LEU A 379 25.18 17.56 -9.68
CA LEU A 379 25.40 17.71 -11.12
C LEU A 379 25.59 19.19 -11.48
N SER A 380 26.40 19.47 -12.50
CA SER A 380 26.51 20.81 -13.07
C SER A 380 25.14 21.25 -13.64
N PRO A 381 24.86 22.56 -13.71
CA PRO A 381 23.62 23.05 -14.32
C PRO A 381 23.40 22.49 -15.74
N GLU A 382 24.46 22.44 -16.55
CA GLU A 382 24.42 21.92 -17.92
C GLU A 382 24.10 20.43 -17.97
N GLN A 383 24.68 19.62 -17.08
CA GLN A 383 24.37 18.19 -16.98
C GLN A 383 22.93 17.97 -16.55
N ARG A 384 22.44 18.75 -15.58
CA ARG A 384 21.06 18.67 -15.09
C ARG A 384 20.07 19.01 -16.19
N ASP A 385 20.28 20.10 -16.92
CA ASP A 385 19.40 20.49 -18.01
C ASP A 385 19.43 19.48 -19.17
N ALA A 386 20.61 18.91 -19.48
CA ALA A 386 20.73 17.84 -20.46
C ALA A 386 20.00 16.55 -20.04
N LEU A 387 20.06 16.19 -18.75
CA LEU A 387 19.32 15.06 -18.18
C LEU A 387 17.81 15.26 -18.29
N CYS A 388 17.30 16.43 -17.87
CA CYS A 388 15.88 16.77 -17.98
C CYS A 388 15.41 16.72 -19.43
N ALA A 389 16.13 17.36 -20.35
CA ALA A 389 15.77 17.35 -21.78
C ALA A 389 15.77 15.94 -22.37
N SER A 390 16.76 15.10 -22.03
CA SER A 390 16.79 13.69 -22.42
C SER A 390 15.62 12.90 -21.83
N GLY A 391 15.28 13.14 -20.56
CA GLY A 391 14.15 12.51 -19.86
C GLY A 391 12.82 12.82 -20.54
N THR A 392 12.54 14.11 -20.78
CA THR A 392 11.34 14.56 -21.49
C THR A 392 11.26 13.95 -22.89
N ALA A 393 12.35 14.01 -23.68
CA ALA A 393 12.35 13.47 -25.04
C ALA A 393 12.10 11.95 -25.08
N GLN A 394 12.67 11.20 -24.14
CA GLN A 394 12.44 9.76 -24.01
C GLN A 394 10.97 9.46 -23.64
N ARG A 395 10.41 10.19 -22.66
CA ARG A 395 9.02 9.99 -22.22
C ARG A 395 8.01 10.38 -23.30
N ASP A 396 8.25 11.46 -24.04
CA ASP A 396 7.44 11.85 -25.19
C ASP A 396 7.44 10.79 -26.29
N HIS A 397 8.55 10.06 -26.44
CA HIS A 397 8.65 8.93 -27.35
C HIS A 397 7.89 7.69 -26.86
N ASP A 398 8.10 7.31 -25.59
CA ASP A 398 7.50 6.11 -24.99
C ASP A 398 5.98 6.26 -24.77
N HIS A 399 5.53 7.49 -24.50
CA HIS A 399 4.15 7.84 -24.17
C HIS A 399 3.67 9.06 -24.94
N PRO A 400 3.54 8.97 -26.28
CA PRO A 400 3.23 10.12 -27.11
C PRO A 400 1.85 10.68 -26.75
N PHE A 401 1.75 12.01 -26.82
CA PHE A 401 0.61 12.78 -26.31
C PHE A 401 -0.75 12.35 -26.90
N ASP A 402 -0.76 11.79 -28.11
CA ASP A 402 -1.96 11.31 -28.79
C ASP A 402 -2.54 10.01 -28.20
N GLN A 403 -1.75 9.24 -27.46
CA GLN A 403 -2.18 8.03 -26.75
C GLN A 403 -2.80 8.32 -25.37
N TRP A 404 -2.70 9.57 -24.89
CA TRP A 404 -3.29 9.95 -23.62
C TRP A 404 -4.82 10.11 -23.74
N PRO A 405 -5.60 9.74 -22.70
CA PRO A 405 -7.05 9.89 -22.72
C PRO A 405 -7.47 11.34 -22.96
N ARG A 406 -8.14 11.62 -24.10
CA ARG A 406 -8.66 12.96 -24.41
C ARG A 406 -9.90 13.25 -23.56
N GLY A 407 -9.78 14.17 -22.60
CA GLY A 407 -10.86 14.59 -21.69
C GLY A 407 -10.38 15.60 -20.65
N LEU A 408 -11.15 15.86 -19.59
CA LEU A 408 -10.83 16.78 -18.47
C LEU A 408 -9.48 16.52 -17.77
N ALA A 409 -8.79 15.42 -18.11
CA ALA A 409 -7.45 15.05 -17.70
C ALA A 409 -6.34 15.50 -18.69
N GLY A 410 -6.62 16.41 -19.63
CA GLY A 410 -5.65 16.89 -20.63
C GLY A 410 -4.42 17.60 -20.05
N GLU A 411 -4.48 18.02 -18.78
CA GLU A 411 -3.35 18.58 -18.03
C GLU A 411 -2.51 17.52 -17.31
N TYR A 412 -3.00 16.27 -17.21
CA TYR A 412 -2.30 15.19 -16.51
C TYR A 412 -0.91 14.88 -17.09
N PRO A 413 -0.69 14.91 -18.42
CA PRO A 413 0.65 14.75 -18.98
C PRO A 413 1.60 15.85 -18.49
N VAL A 414 1.10 17.09 -18.39
CA VAL A 414 1.89 18.24 -17.92
C VAL A 414 2.24 18.09 -16.43
N PHE A 415 1.28 17.66 -15.59
CA PHE A 415 1.55 17.41 -14.18
C PHE A 415 2.49 16.23 -13.94
N ALA A 416 2.33 15.16 -14.73
CA ALA A 416 3.23 14.01 -14.68
C ALA A 416 4.65 14.43 -15.09
N GLU A 417 4.78 15.19 -16.17
CA GLU A 417 6.08 15.69 -16.64
C GLU A 417 6.73 16.64 -15.64
N ALA A 418 5.98 17.57 -15.05
CA ALA A 418 6.50 18.47 -14.02
C ALA A 418 7.06 17.69 -12.81
N ARG A 419 6.41 16.59 -12.43
CA ARG A 419 6.92 15.71 -11.37
C ARG A 419 8.21 14.99 -11.80
N PHE A 420 8.25 14.41 -12.99
CA PHE A 420 9.45 13.72 -13.47
C PHE A 420 10.63 14.69 -13.63
N GLU A 421 10.37 15.91 -14.12
CA GLU A 421 11.38 16.97 -14.19
C GLU A 421 11.90 17.33 -12.80
N GLU A 422 11.04 17.42 -11.78
CA GLU A 422 11.47 17.65 -10.40
C GLU A 422 12.37 16.51 -9.87
N GLU A 423 12.02 15.25 -10.16
CA GLU A 423 12.83 14.07 -9.82
C GLU A 423 14.19 14.09 -10.55
N ASP A 424 14.20 14.42 -11.85
CA ASP A 424 15.41 14.56 -12.67
C ASP A 424 16.30 15.69 -12.12
N ARG A 425 15.73 16.84 -11.72
CA ARG A 425 16.48 17.97 -11.14
C ARG A 425 17.10 17.67 -9.79
N ARG A 426 16.51 16.74 -9.03
CA ARG A 426 17.03 16.22 -7.75
C ARG A 426 17.95 15.00 -7.92
N THR A 427 18.49 14.78 -9.13
CA THR A 427 19.49 13.74 -9.37
C THR A 427 20.90 14.22 -9.04
N TRP A 428 21.69 13.32 -8.44
CA TRP A 428 23.07 13.57 -8.00
C TRP A 428 24.04 12.61 -8.70
N GLU A 429 25.28 13.07 -8.86
CA GLU A 429 26.39 12.21 -9.25
C GLU A 429 26.79 11.33 -8.05
N VAL A 430 26.95 10.03 -8.30
CA VAL A 430 27.56 9.08 -7.38
C VAL A 430 29.04 8.93 -7.73
N VAL A 431 29.91 9.18 -6.76
CA VAL A 431 31.37 9.04 -6.92
C VAL A 431 31.79 7.63 -6.49
N PRO A 432 32.11 6.70 -7.42
CA PRO A 432 32.20 5.27 -7.10
C PRO A 432 33.28 4.95 -6.07
N ALA A 433 34.45 5.58 -6.17
CA ALA A 433 35.56 5.36 -5.25
C ALA A 433 35.23 5.81 -3.81
N ALA A 434 34.49 6.90 -3.65
CA ALA A 434 34.04 7.36 -2.34
C ALA A 434 32.92 6.48 -1.79
N ALA A 435 31.95 6.12 -2.64
CA ALA A 435 30.86 5.22 -2.31
C ALA A 435 31.38 3.86 -1.81
N LEU A 436 32.36 3.24 -2.48
CA LEU A 436 32.96 1.96 -2.03
C LEU A 436 33.78 2.08 -0.75
N ARG A 437 34.40 3.24 -0.51
CA ARG A 437 35.10 3.50 0.76
C ARG A 437 34.11 3.54 1.92
N VAL A 438 32.98 4.22 1.73
CA VAL A 438 31.93 4.36 2.75
C VAL A 438 31.10 3.08 2.89
N TYR A 439 30.76 2.43 1.78
CA TYR A 439 29.93 1.23 1.72
C TYR A 439 30.61 0.14 0.86
N PRO A 440 31.54 -0.63 1.43
CA PRO A 440 32.23 -1.71 0.70
C PRO A 440 31.28 -2.77 0.12
N ASP A 441 30.14 -3.01 0.79
CA ASP A 441 29.13 -4.00 0.37
C ASP A 441 28.51 -3.67 -1.01
N LEU A 442 28.54 -2.40 -1.45
CA LEU A 442 28.11 -2.00 -2.81
C LEU A 442 28.91 -2.68 -3.91
N ALA A 443 30.17 -3.09 -3.64
CA ALA A 443 31.00 -3.80 -4.62
C ALA A 443 30.31 -5.07 -5.13
N THR A 444 29.60 -5.79 -4.26
CA THR A 444 28.89 -7.02 -4.64
C THR A 444 27.69 -6.74 -5.53
N GLN A 445 26.99 -5.63 -5.30
CA GLN A 445 25.84 -5.22 -6.09
C GLN A 445 26.29 -4.74 -7.48
N TRP A 446 27.36 -3.94 -7.54
CA TRP A 446 27.90 -3.43 -8.80
C TRP A 446 28.61 -4.49 -9.64
N ALA A 447 29.23 -5.49 -9.00
CA ALA A 447 29.86 -6.60 -9.73
C ALA A 447 28.86 -7.46 -10.52
N GLY A 448 27.58 -7.46 -10.13
CA GLY A 448 26.51 -8.15 -10.87
C GLY A 448 25.95 -7.35 -12.06
N GLU A 449 26.19 -6.04 -12.11
CA GLU A 449 25.63 -5.12 -13.10
C GLU A 449 26.65 -4.67 -14.16
N VAL A 450 27.95 -4.80 -13.86
CA VAL A 450 29.05 -4.52 -14.81
C VAL A 450 29.46 -5.82 -15.52
N VAL A 451 28.63 -6.28 -16.48
CA VAL A 451 29.01 -7.29 -17.49
C VAL A 451 28.58 -6.83 -18.87
#